data_AF-A0A1B6FRB7-F1
#
_entry.id   AF-A0A1B6FRB7-F1
#
_cell.length_a   1.000
_cell.length_b   1.000
_cell.length_c   1.000
_cell.angle_alpha   90.00
_cell.angle_beta   90.00
_cell.angle_gamma   90.00
#
_symmetry.space_group_name_H-M   'P 1'
#
loop_
_entity.id
_entity.type
_entity.pdbx_description
1 polymer ?
#
loop_
_entity_poly.entity_id
_entity_poly.type
_entity_poly.pdbx_seq_one_letter_code
_entity_poly.pdbx_strand_id
1 'polypeptide(L)'
;RFLGFTGILNCAMVIVVCLSLTMGVFGYVKYGDRVQGSITLNLPDTILAQMVKVLVALAILCTYGLQNIAAAQIIWKVLQPKIPKEKEDFVYYTMRILIVLGHVISAAVIP
;
A
#
# COMPACT_ATOMS: atom_id res chain seq x y z
N ARG A 1 -5.95 0.04 -26.39
CA ARG A 1 -6.78 1.19 -25.99
C ARG A 1 -7.59 0.79 -24.76
N PHE A 2 -7.09 1.04 -23.54
CA PHE A 2 -7.76 0.70 -22.27
C PHE A 2 -8.25 1.94 -21.49
N LEU A 3 -7.95 3.15 -21.99
CA LEU A 3 -8.25 4.47 -21.40
C LEU A 3 -9.43 5.19 -22.08
N GLY A 4 -10.37 4.47 -22.68
CA GLY A 4 -11.58 5.08 -23.24
C GLY A 4 -12.54 5.57 -22.14
N PHE A 5 -13.49 6.44 -22.48
CA PHE A 5 -14.56 6.93 -21.57
C PHE A 5 -15.37 5.77 -20.94
N THR A 6 -15.48 4.65 -21.67
CA THR A 6 -16.02 3.35 -21.21
C THR A 6 -14.92 2.27 -21.19
N GLY A 7 -13.74 2.61 -20.70
CA GLY A 7 -12.62 1.68 -20.56
C GLY A 7 -12.76 0.81 -19.32
N ILE A 8 -12.14 -0.38 -19.34
CA ILE A 8 -12.06 -1.30 -18.20
C ILE A 8 -11.55 -0.59 -16.94
N LEU A 9 -10.65 0.39 -17.11
CA LEU A 9 -10.15 1.22 -16.02
C LEU A 9 -11.28 2.03 -15.35
N ASN A 10 -12.16 2.66 -16.14
CA ASN A 10 -13.27 3.45 -15.59
C ASN A 10 -14.29 2.55 -14.88
N CYS A 11 -14.68 1.43 -15.49
CA CYS A 11 -15.60 0.46 -14.87
C CYS A 11 -15.03 -0.13 -13.57
N ALA A 12 -13.74 -0.52 -13.57
CA ALA A 12 -13.09 -1.04 -12.38
C ALA A 12 -13.02 0.01 -11.26
N MET A 13 -12.66 1.26 -11.59
CA MET A 13 -12.63 2.35 -10.62
C MET A 13 -14.02 2.66 -10.04
N VAL A 14 -15.07 2.65 -10.86
CA VAL A 14 -16.45 2.84 -10.37
C VAL A 14 -16.84 1.73 -9.39
N ILE A 15 -16.53 0.46 -9.69
CA ILE A 15 -16.80 -0.66 -8.79
C ILE A 15 -16.04 -0.50 -7.47
N VAL A 16 -14.75 -0.16 -7.52
CA VAL A 16 -13.92 0.07 -6.32
C VAL A 16 -14.48 1.20 -5.47
N VAL A 17 -14.91 2.30 -6.10
CA VAL A 17 -15.53 3.43 -5.40
C VAL A 17 -16.84 3.01 -4.75
N CYS A 18 -17.74 2.32 -5.46
CA CYS A 18 -19.01 1.85 -4.88
C CYS A 18 -18.80 0.90 -3.70
N LEU A 19 -17.87 -0.05 -3.81
CA LEU A 19 -17.54 -0.98 -2.71
C LEU A 19 -16.93 -0.25 -1.51
N SER A 20 -16.03 0.69 -1.75
CA SER A 20 -15.39 1.49 -0.71
C SER A 20 -16.37 2.43 -0.01
N LEU A 21 -17.29 3.05 -0.77
CA LEU A 21 -18.38 3.86 -0.23
C LEU A 21 -19.32 3.02 0.63
N THR A 22 -19.72 1.83 0.15
CA THR A 22 -20.59 0.94 0.92
C THR A 22 -19.90 0.51 2.21
N MET A 23 -18.63 0.08 2.15
CA MET A 23 -17.83 -0.28 3.32
C MET A 23 -17.66 0.89 4.29
N GLY A 24 -17.46 2.11 3.77
CA GLY A 24 -17.34 3.33 4.57
C GLY A 24 -18.64 3.72 5.27
N VAL A 25 -19.77 3.68 4.57
CA VAL A 25 -21.10 4.00 5.12
C VAL A 25 -21.54 2.96 6.15
N PHE A 26 -21.41 1.67 5.85
CA PHE A 26 -21.70 0.61 6.83
C PHE A 26 -20.73 0.63 8.02
N GLY A 27 -19.48 1.01 7.78
CA GLY A 27 -18.50 1.27 8.84
C GLY A 27 -18.92 2.40 9.77
N TYR A 28 -19.35 3.53 9.21
CA TYR A 28 -19.81 4.68 9.99
C TYR A 28 -21.09 4.38 10.79
N VAL A 29 -22.09 3.75 10.17
CA VAL A 29 -23.35 3.37 10.83
C VAL A 29 -23.12 2.42 12.02
N LYS A 30 -22.09 1.56 11.95
CA LYS A 30 -21.78 0.59 13.02
C LYS A 30 -20.92 1.16 14.16
N TYR A 31 -20.10 2.20 13.90
CA TYR A 31 -19.15 2.75 14.89
C TYR A 31 -19.53 4.16 15.41
N GLY A 32 -20.49 4.84 14.77
CA GLY A 32 -20.99 6.16 15.20
C GLY A 32 -19.90 7.24 15.30
N ASP A 33 -20.06 8.19 16.21
CA ASP A 33 -19.15 9.34 16.44
C ASP A 33 -17.79 8.97 17.10
N ARG A 34 -17.52 7.69 17.35
CA ARG A 34 -16.26 7.23 17.96
C ARG A 34 -15.18 6.85 16.95
N VAL A 35 -15.35 7.15 15.67
CA VAL A 35 -14.39 6.77 14.61
C VAL A 35 -13.04 7.46 14.84
N GLN A 36 -12.06 6.71 15.36
CA GLN A 36 -10.64 7.11 15.32
C GLN A 36 -10.10 6.97 13.89
N GLY A 37 -8.99 7.65 13.58
CA GLY A 37 -8.44 7.84 12.23
C GLY A 37 -8.12 6.59 11.40
N SER A 38 -8.28 5.39 11.96
CA SER A 38 -8.32 4.13 11.22
C SER A 38 -9.42 3.23 11.77
N ILE A 39 -10.27 2.73 10.87
CA ILE A 39 -11.37 1.81 11.20
C ILE A 39 -10.81 0.57 11.92
N THR A 40 -9.62 0.10 11.54
CA THR A 40 -8.95 -1.06 12.15
C THR A 40 -8.51 -0.83 13.59
N LEU A 41 -8.19 0.41 13.99
CA LEU A 41 -7.73 0.73 15.35
C LEU A 41 -8.90 0.83 16.34
N ASN A 42 -10.09 1.22 15.86
CA ASN A 42 -11.28 1.44 16.68
C ASN A 42 -12.18 0.20 16.88
N LEU A 43 -11.74 -0.97 16.42
CA LEU A 43 -12.53 -2.21 16.46
C LEU A 43 -12.56 -2.78 17.90
N PRO A 44 -13.74 -2.92 18.57
CA PRO A 44 -13.87 -3.55 19.87
C PRO A 44 -13.45 -5.03 19.81
N ASP A 45 -13.02 -5.59 20.94
CA ASP A 45 -12.52 -6.96 21.10
C ASP A 45 -13.61 -8.04 20.95
N THR A 46 -14.30 -8.02 19.81
CA THR A 46 -15.13 -9.14 19.36
C THR A 46 -14.29 -10.04 18.46
N ILE A 47 -14.53 -11.35 18.54
CA ILE A 47 -13.79 -12.37 17.77
C ILE A 47 -13.78 -12.05 16.26
N LEU A 48 -14.90 -11.55 15.72
CA LEU A 48 -15.01 -11.15 14.31
C LEU A 48 -14.07 -9.98 13.95
N ALA A 49 -14.01 -8.97 14.82
CA ALA A 49 -13.15 -7.80 14.64
C ALA A 49 -11.66 -8.18 14.68
N GLN A 50 -11.28 -9.07 15.59
CA GLN A 50 -9.91 -9.55 15.70
C GLN A 50 -9.47 -10.35 14.46
N MET A 51 -10.35 -11.20 13.90
CA MET A 51 -10.05 -11.93 12.66
C MET A 51 -9.85 -10.98 11.48
N VAL A 52 -10.66 -9.94 11.35
CA VAL A 52 -10.50 -8.92 10.29
C VAL A 52 -9.19 -8.14 10.46
N LYS A 53 -8.82 -7.75 11.70
CA LYS A 53 -7.53 -7.11 11.98
C LYS A 53 -6.36 -7.98 11.49
N VAL A 54 -6.39 -9.28 11.80
CA VAL A 54 -5.33 -10.23 11.38
C VAL A 54 -5.29 -10.39 9.86
N LEU A 55 -6.45 -10.54 9.21
CA LEU A 55 -6.52 -10.64 7.74
C LEU A 55 -5.99 -9.39 7.05
N VAL A 56 -6.33 -8.20 7.56
CA VAL A 56 -5.82 -6.93 7.03
C VAL A 56 -4.31 -6.80 7.26
N ALA A 57 -3.81 -7.15 8.45
CA ALA A 57 -2.38 -7.14 8.73
C ALA A 57 -1.60 -8.08 7.79
N LEU A 58 -2.14 -9.28 7.53
CA LEU A 58 -1.55 -10.24 6.60
C LEU A 58 -1.59 -9.74 5.15
N ALA A 59 -2.71 -9.13 4.73
CA ALA A 59 -2.84 -8.52 3.41
C ALA A 59 -1.82 -7.39 3.21
N ILE A 60 -1.61 -6.53 4.22
CA ILE A 60 -0.61 -5.46 4.17
C ILE A 60 0.80 -6.06 4.11
N LEU A 61 1.12 -7.05 4.96
CA LEU A 61 2.42 -7.71 4.96
C LEU A 61 2.78 -8.29 3.58
N CYS A 62 1.84 -9.01 2.96
CA CYS A 62 2.01 -9.59 1.63
C CYS A 62 2.14 -8.51 0.55
N THR A 63 1.26 -7.50 0.57
CA THR A 63 1.23 -6.45 -0.46
C THR A 63 2.46 -5.56 -0.39
N TYR A 64 2.91 -5.22 0.81
CA TYR A 64 4.06 -4.34 1.03
C TYR A 64 5.36 -4.95 0.50
N GLY A 65 5.57 -6.25 0.73
CA GLY A 65 6.71 -6.98 0.15
C GLY A 65 6.73 -6.92 -1.38
N LEU A 66 5.58 -7.13 -2.02
CA LEU A 66 5.43 -7.05 -3.48
C LEU A 66 5.69 -5.64 -4.01
N GLN A 67 5.12 -4.61 -3.37
CA GLN A 67 5.29 -3.21 -3.77
C GLN A 67 6.75 -2.76 -3.68
N ASN A 68 7.46 -3.15 -2.63
CA ASN A 68 8.87 -2.77 -2.46
C ASN A 68 9.77 -3.36 -3.57
N ILE A 69 9.50 -4.60 -4.01
CA ILE A 69 10.22 -5.21 -5.13
C ILE A 69 9.91 -4.47 -6.44
N ALA A 70 8.63 -4.18 -6.70
CA ALA A 70 8.22 -3.46 -7.91
C ALA A 70 8.82 -2.04 -7.96
N ALA A 71 8.78 -1.30 -6.86
CA ALA A 71 9.38 0.03 -6.74
C ALA A 71 10.89 0.00 -6.97
N ALA A 72 11.59 -0.95 -6.34
CA ALA A 72 13.04 -1.13 -6.54
C ALA A 72 13.37 -1.44 -8.01
N GLN A 73 12.56 -2.26 -8.70
CA GLN A 73 12.79 -2.53 -10.13
C GLN A 73 12.57 -1.30 -11.01
N ILE A 74 11.55 -0.48 -10.73
CA ILE A 74 11.26 0.75 -11.48
C ILE A 74 12.41 1.74 -11.34
N ILE A 75 12.86 1.98 -10.10
CA ILE A 75 13.98 2.91 -9.83
C ILE A 75 15.26 2.38 -10.50
N TRP A 76 15.52 1.07 -10.43
CA TRP A 76 16.69 0.48 -11.07
C TRP A 76 16.67 0.68 -12.58
N LYS A 77 15.54 0.47 -13.26
CA LYS A 77 15.41 0.73 -14.70
C LYS A 77 15.73 2.17 -15.10
N VAL A 78 15.41 3.13 -14.23
CA VAL A 78 15.70 4.56 -14.48
C VAL A 78 17.17 4.88 -14.23
N LEU A 79 17.79 4.21 -13.25
CA LEU A 79 19.15 4.49 -12.81
C LEU A 79 20.21 3.76 -13.63
N GLN A 80 19.96 2.51 -14.01
CA GLN A 80 20.86 1.65 -14.78
C GLN A 80 21.49 2.32 -16.01
N PRO A 81 20.75 3.02 -16.91
CA PRO A 81 21.37 3.62 -18.10
C PRO A 81 22.30 4.81 -17.80
N LYS A 82 22.30 5.35 -16.57
CA LYS A 82 23.11 6.50 -16.18
C LYS A 82 24.42 6.12 -15.48
N ILE A 83 24.67 4.82 -15.27
CA ILE A 83 25.76 4.34 -14.41
C ILE A 83 26.77 3.51 -15.21
N PRO A 84 28.08 3.75 -15.05
CA PRO A 84 29.11 2.93 -15.67
C PRO A 84 29.10 1.51 -15.09
N LYS A 85 29.22 0.51 -15.97
CA LYS A 85 29.12 -0.93 -15.65
C LYS A 85 30.04 -1.39 -14.51
N GLU A 86 31.19 -0.75 -14.37
CA GLU A 86 32.18 -1.06 -13.32
C GLU A 86 31.68 -0.78 -11.89
N LYS A 87 30.68 0.08 -11.73
CA LYS A 87 30.06 0.41 -10.42
C LYS A 87 28.61 -0.02 -10.30
N GLU A 88 28.10 -0.80 -11.25
CA GLU A 88 26.69 -1.19 -11.32
C GLU A 88 26.25 -1.95 -10.05
N ASP A 89 27.02 -2.95 -9.62
CA ASP A 89 26.72 -3.74 -8.43
C ASP A 89 26.73 -2.88 -7.15
N PHE A 90 27.74 -2.02 -6.98
CA PHE A 90 27.84 -1.15 -5.81
C PHE A 90 26.64 -0.20 -5.70
N VAL A 91 26.21 0.37 -6.83
CA VAL A 91 25.07 1.28 -6.83
C VAL A 91 23.75 0.54 -6.63
N TYR A 92 23.63 -0.69 -7.14
CA TYR A 92 22.46 -1.55 -6.89
C TYR A 92 22.23 -1.79 -5.39
N TYR A 93 23.28 -2.21 -4.67
CA TYR A 93 23.21 -2.44 -3.24
C TYR A 93 22.96 -1.15 -2.46
N THR A 94 23.65 -0.06 -2.81
CA THR A 94 23.48 1.25 -2.16
C THR A 94 22.04 1.75 -2.30
N MET A 95 21.46 1.64 -3.49
CA MET A 95 20.08 2.02 -3.75
C MET A 95 19.09 1.22 -2.90
N ARG A 96 19.26 -0.11 -2.79
CA ARG A 96 18.40 -0.95 -1.95
C ARG A 96 18.47 -0.54 -0.48
N ILE A 97 19.66 -0.27 0.03
CA ILE A 97 19.87 0.17 1.41
C ILE A 97 19.16 1.51 1.64
N LEU A 98 19.31 2.47 0.73
CA LEU A 98 18.66 3.78 0.85
C LEU A 98 17.13 3.69 0.84
N ILE A 99 16.53 2.83 0.01
CA ILE A 99 15.08 2.64 -0.04
C ILE A 99 14.56 2.07 1.30
N VAL A 100 15.24 1.06 1.84
CA VAL A 100 14.85 0.45 3.12
C VAL A 100 15.02 1.45 4.26
N LEU A 101 16.13 2.19 4.30
CA LEU A 101 16.36 3.23 5.31
C LEU A 101 15.29 4.32 5.24
N GLY A 102 14.96 4.81 4.04
CA GLY A 102 13.90 5.79 3.85
C GLY A 102 12.56 5.31 4.41
N HIS A 103 12.24 4.03 4.21
CA HIS A 103 11.00 3.46 4.74
C HIS A 103 10.99 3.30 6.26
N VAL A 104 12.12 2.90 6.85
CA VAL A 104 12.27 2.82 8.32
C VAL A 104 12.15 4.19 8.95
N ILE A 105 12.76 5.22 8.34
CA ILE A 105 12.65 6.60 8.81
C ILE A 105 11.20 7.08 8.72
N SER A 106 10.49 6.84 7.61
CA SER A 106 9.07 7.23 7.50
C SER A 106 8.19 6.54 8.53
N ALA A 107 8.48 5.26 8.84
CA ALA A 107 7.78 4.52 9.88
C ALA A 107 8.10 5.02 11.30
N ALA A 108 9.30 5.55 11.54
CA ALA A 108 9.67 6.14 12.83
C ALA A 108 9.09 7.54 13.05
N VAL A 109 8.84 8.29 11.97
CA VAL A 109 8.30 9.67 12.03
C VAL A 109 6.79 9.70 12.20
N ILE A 110 6.07 8.71 11.69
CA ILE A 110 4.61 8.61 11.80
C ILE A 110 4.30 7.54 12.86
N PRO A 111 3.99 7.94 14.12
CA PRO A 111 3.66 7.00 15.19
C PRO A 111 2.31 6.29 14.97
#